data_AF-A0A101W9R5-F1
#
_entry.id   AF-A0A101W9R5-F1
#
_cell.length_a   1.000
_cell.length_b   1.000
_cell.length_c   1.000
_cell.angle_alpha   90.00
_cell.angle_beta   90.00
_cell.angle_gamma   90.00
#
_symmetry.space_group_name_H-M   'P 1'
#
loop_
_entity.id
_entity.type
_entity.pdbx_description
1 polymer ?
#
loop_
_entity_poly.entity_id
_entity_poly.type
_entity_poly.pdbx_seq_one_letter_code
_entity_poly.pdbx_strand_id
1 'polypeptide(L)'
;MNSNESIIASWRPKHEKGIFAYVIPYAIRFFIAVTLTTVIIFLIRNPNDISVVFAIVANNAMLCGIVVLGRVFEWFKREKEYKRILDLFEMANKCPVCSAETSPEDKVCPSCGIFLS
;
A
#
# COMPACT_ATOMS: atom_id res chain seq x y z
N MET A 1 -7.11 -21.57 -1.27
CA MET A 1 -6.47 -20.45 -0.54
C MET A 1 -7.55 -19.43 -0.26
N ASN A 2 -7.79 -19.08 1.00
CA ASN A 2 -8.80 -18.08 1.37
C ASN A 2 -8.35 -16.71 0.81
N SER A 3 -9.29 -15.88 0.32
CA SER A 3 -8.96 -14.55 -0.22
C SER A 3 -8.17 -13.71 0.79
N ASN A 4 -8.52 -13.81 2.07
CA ASN A 4 -7.86 -13.08 3.15
C ASN A 4 -6.40 -13.52 3.39
N GLU A 5 -6.11 -14.83 3.29
CA GLU A 5 -4.74 -15.35 3.43
C GLU A 5 -3.82 -14.80 2.34
N SER A 6 -4.34 -14.71 1.10
CA SER A 6 -3.58 -14.17 -0.03
C SER A 6 -3.27 -12.67 0.13
N ILE A 7 -4.20 -11.91 0.73
CA ILE A 7 -4.00 -10.50 1.07
C ILE A 7 -2.92 -10.37 2.14
N ILE A 8 -3.00 -11.17 3.22
CA ILE A 8 -1.99 -11.15 4.28
C ILE A 8 -0.61 -11.50 3.74
N ALA A 9 -0.49 -12.59 2.97
CA ALA A 9 0.78 -13.06 2.42
C ALA A 9 1.43 -12.02 1.49
N SER A 10 0.63 -11.34 0.67
CA SER A 10 1.15 -10.33 -0.26
C SER A 10 1.43 -8.97 0.38
N TRP A 11 0.72 -8.63 1.47
CA TRP A 11 0.84 -7.32 2.13
C TRP A 11 1.85 -7.31 3.28
N ARG A 12 2.00 -8.40 4.04
CA ARG A 12 2.98 -8.52 5.12
C ARG A 12 4.39 -8.01 4.75
N PRO A 13 5.02 -8.48 3.65
CA PRO A 13 6.37 -8.00 3.30
C PRO A 13 6.38 -6.52 2.87
N LYS A 14 5.26 -5.95 2.44
CA LYS A 14 5.15 -4.52 2.08
C LYS A 14 4.95 -3.65 3.31
N HIS A 15 4.18 -4.13 4.28
CA HIS A 15 3.99 -3.51 5.58
C HIS A 15 5.32 -3.42 6.34
N GLU A 16 6.05 -4.53 6.46
CA GLU A 16 7.34 -4.61 7.18
C GLU A 16 8.41 -3.67 6.60
N LYS A 17 8.44 -3.49 5.28
CA LYS A 17 9.36 -2.56 4.60
C LYS A 17 8.93 -1.10 4.70
N GLY A 18 7.71 -0.83 5.17
CA GLY A 18 7.16 0.50 5.35
C GLY A 18 6.74 1.20 4.05
N ILE A 19 6.11 2.37 4.23
CA ILE A 19 5.55 3.17 3.13
C ILE A 19 6.60 3.62 2.10
N PHE A 20 7.81 3.96 2.57
CA PHE A 20 8.88 4.46 1.69
C PHE A 20 9.33 3.41 0.69
N ALA A 21 9.55 2.17 1.12
CA ALA A 21 9.93 1.08 0.23
C ALA A 21 8.84 0.75 -0.80
N TYR A 22 7.57 1.02 -0.46
CA TYR A 22 6.46 0.88 -1.39
C TYR A 22 6.38 2.05 -2.38
N VAL A 23 6.49 3.30 -1.93
CA VAL A 23 6.21 4.49 -2.76
C VAL A 23 7.42 4.92 -3.61
N ILE A 24 8.62 4.87 -3.05
CA ILE A 24 9.84 5.41 -3.69
C ILE A 24 10.14 4.78 -5.06
N PRO A 25 10.11 3.44 -5.24
CA PRO A 25 10.41 2.86 -6.55
C PRO A 25 9.45 3.31 -7.65
N TYR A 26 8.17 3.52 -7.31
CA TYR A 26 7.18 4.05 -8.27
C TYR A 26 7.44 5.53 -8.56
N ALA A 27 7.73 6.33 -7.53
CA ALA A 27 8.06 7.74 -7.69
C ALA A 27 9.29 7.93 -8.60
N ILE A 28 10.35 7.14 -8.39
CA ILE A 28 11.57 7.17 -9.20
C ILE A 28 11.29 6.80 -10.66
N ARG A 29 10.57 5.69 -10.91
CA ARG A 29 10.23 5.27 -12.28
C ARG A 29 9.41 6.33 -13.01
N PHE A 30 8.43 6.92 -12.33
CA PHE A 30 7.62 7.98 -12.89
C PHE A 30 8.45 9.23 -13.17
N PHE A 31 9.30 9.64 -12.22
CA PHE A 31 10.20 10.79 -12.37
C PHE A 31 11.15 10.64 -13.56
N ILE A 32 11.74 9.46 -13.74
CA ILE A 32 12.60 9.14 -14.89
C ILE A 32 11.80 9.30 -16.19
N ALA A 33 10.61 8.70 -16.28
CA ALA A 33 9.78 8.77 -17.49
C ALA A 33 9.40 10.22 -17.84
N VAL A 34 9.04 11.02 -16.84
CA VAL A 34 8.68 12.44 -17.00
C VAL A 34 9.90 13.29 -17.41
N THR A 35 11.07 13.03 -16.82
CA THR A 35 12.31 13.71 -17.19
C THR A 35 12.69 13.42 -18.64
N LEU A 36 12.64 12.15 -19.05
CA LEU A 36 12.90 11.74 -20.44
C LEU A 36 11.93 12.41 -21.41
N THR A 37 10.64 12.44 -21.08
CA THR A 37 9.62 13.12 -21.89
C THR A 37 9.91 14.62 -22.01
N THR A 38 10.35 15.25 -20.92
CA THR A 38 10.75 16.67 -20.92
C THR A 38 11.92 16.92 -21.85
N VAL A 39 12.96 16.10 -21.76
CA VAL A 39 14.15 16.20 -22.61
C VAL A 39 13.77 16.03 -24.08
N ILE A 40 12.93 15.05 -24.42
CA ILE A 40 12.46 14.84 -25.79
C ILE A 40 11.70 16.06 -26.31
N ILE A 41 10.77 16.62 -25.53
CA ILE A 41 10.04 17.84 -25.92
C ILE A 41 11.00 19.01 -26.13
N PHE A 42 12.00 19.15 -25.25
CA PHE A 42 13.02 20.19 -25.35
C PHE A 42 13.89 20.06 -26.60
N LEU A 43 14.23 18.84 -27.01
CA LEU A 43 14.99 18.60 -28.24
C LEU A 43 14.16 18.87 -29.52
N ILE A 44 12.84 18.70 -29.46
CA ILE A 44 11.94 18.93 -30.61
C ILE A 44 11.53 20.40 -30.73
N ARG A 45 11.30 21.09 -29.61
CA ARG A 45 10.90 22.50 -29.60
C ARG A 45 12.11 23.44 -29.58
N ASN A 46 11.90 24.65 -30.10
CA ASN A 46 12.91 25.71 -30.03
C ASN A 46 13.17 26.07 -28.55
N PRO A 47 14.37 25.83 -28.01
CA PRO A 47 14.67 25.93 -26.58
C PRO A 47 14.67 27.37 -26.04
N ASN A 48 14.53 28.37 -26.93
CA ASN A 48 14.65 29.78 -26.58
C ASN A 48 13.40 30.35 -25.87
N ASP A 49 12.29 29.62 -25.82
CA ASP A 49 11.09 30.04 -25.09
C ASP A 49 11.10 29.52 -23.64
N ILE A 50 11.66 30.33 -22.73
CA ILE A 50 11.77 30.03 -21.30
C ILE A 50 10.39 29.77 -20.67
N SER A 51 9.34 30.47 -21.12
CA SER A 51 7.99 30.32 -20.56
C SER A 51 7.44 28.91 -20.81
N VAL A 52 7.70 28.36 -22.00
CA VAL A 52 7.31 26.99 -22.36
C VAL A 52 8.07 25.97 -21.51
N VAL A 53 9.38 26.15 -21.33
CA VAL A 53 10.19 25.25 -20.50
C VAL A 53 9.69 25.24 -19.06
N PHE A 54 9.43 26.43 -18.49
CA PHE A 54 8.89 26.55 -17.13
C PHE A 54 7.54 25.85 -16.98
N ALA A 55 6.61 26.06 -17.93
CA ALA A 55 5.30 25.42 -17.91
C ALA A 55 5.39 23.88 -17.95
N ILE A 56 6.32 23.33 -18.74
CA ILE A 56 6.54 21.87 -18.81
C ILE A 56 7.06 21.36 -17.46
N VAL A 57 8.08 22.01 -16.89
CA VAL A 57 8.65 21.60 -15.60
C VAL A 57 7.61 21.68 -14.48
N ALA A 58 6.82 22.76 -14.42
CA ALA A 58 5.77 22.94 -13.44
C ALA A 58 4.68 21.86 -13.53
N ASN A 59 4.19 21.56 -14.74
CA ASN A 59 3.21 20.50 -14.97
C ASN A 59 3.76 19.12 -14.55
N ASN A 60 5.02 18.85 -14.86
CA ASN A 60 5.68 17.61 -14.50
C ASN A 60 5.87 17.44 -12.99
N ALA A 61 6.25 18.51 -12.29
CA ALA A 61 6.32 18.53 -10.84
C ALA A 61 4.94 18.28 -10.21
N MET A 62 3.90 18.95 -10.72
CA MET A 62 2.52 18.77 -10.25
C MET A 62 2.02 17.33 -10.47
N LEU A 63 2.22 16.77 -11.67
CA LEU A 63 1.85 15.38 -11.98
C LEU A 63 2.60 14.38 -11.09
N CYS A 64 3.89 14.60 -10.84
CA CYS A 64 4.67 13.78 -9.91
C CYS A 64 4.08 13.81 -8.49
N GLY A 65 3.74 15.01 -8.00
CA GLY A 65 3.07 15.18 -6.72
C GLY A 65 1.76 14.40 -6.63
N ILE A 66 0.90 14.50 -7.65
CA ILE A 66 -0.39 13.78 -7.70
C ILE A 66 -0.17 12.26 -7.66
N VAL A 67 0.78 11.73 -8.45
CA VAL A 67 1.06 10.29 -8.49
C VAL A 67 1.60 9.78 -7.16
N VAL A 68 2.54 10.51 -6.54
CA VAL A 68 3.09 10.15 -5.23
C VAL A 68 2.00 10.15 -4.16
N LEU A 69 1.18 11.21 -4.11
CA LEU A 69 0.06 11.29 -3.17
C LEU A 69 -0.93 10.15 -3.40
N GLY A 70 -1.29 9.83 -4.65
CA GLY A 70 -2.17 8.72 -4.97
C GLY A 70 -1.64 7.37 -4.45
N ARG A 71 -0.33 7.12 -4.58
CA ARG A 71 0.31 5.90 -4.05
C ARG A 71 0.36 5.87 -2.53
N VAL A 72 0.58 7.01 -1.89
CA VAL A 72 0.52 7.15 -0.42
C VAL A 72 -0.89 6.83 0.08
N PHE A 73 -1.93 7.39 -0.55
CA PHE A 73 -3.32 7.10 -0.21
C PHE A 73 -3.68 5.62 -0.43
N GLU A 74 -3.24 5.02 -1.54
CA GLU A 74 -3.45 3.59 -1.80
C GLU A 74 -2.79 2.73 -0.71
N TRP A 75 -1.57 3.09 -0.29
CA TRP A 75 -0.88 2.39 0.79
C TRP A 75 -1.68 2.45 2.10
N PHE A 76 -2.14 3.64 2.52
CA PHE A 76 -2.95 3.80 3.73
C PHE A 76 -4.27 3.02 3.66
N LYS A 77 -4.92 3.02 2.49
CA LYS A 77 -6.17 2.27 2.29
C LYS A 77 -5.95 0.76 2.50
N ARG A 78 -4.90 0.21 1.87
CA ARG A 78 -4.55 -1.21 1.99
C ARG A 78 -4.06 -1.58 3.40
N GLU A 79 -3.33 -0.68 4.04
CA GLU A 79 -2.88 -0.85 5.42
C GLU A 79 -4.06 -0.97 6.40
N LYS A 80 -5.08 -0.13 6.24
CA LYS A 80 -6.31 -0.20 7.04
C LYS A 80 -7.06 -1.52 6.82
N GLU A 81 -7.13 -2.00 5.58
CA GLU A 81 -7.74 -3.28 5.24
C GLU A 81 -6.97 -4.46 5.84
N TYR A 82 -5.64 -4.44 5.73
CA TYR A 82 -4.76 -5.44 6.31
C TYR A 82 -4.93 -5.56 7.84
N LYS A 83 -4.93 -4.43 8.56
CA LYS A 83 -5.15 -4.42 10.01
C LYS A 83 -6.51 -4.99 10.39
N ARG A 84 -7.57 -4.61 9.67
CA ARG A 84 -8.91 -5.17 9.91
C ARG A 84 -8.94 -6.69 9.75
N ILE A 85 -8.26 -7.22 8.73
CA ILE A 85 -8.19 -8.67 8.50
C ILE A 85 -7.41 -9.34 9.64
N LEU A 86 -6.28 -8.78 10.06
CA LEU A 86 -5.51 -9.29 11.20
C LEU A 86 -6.32 -9.32 12.49
N ASP A 87 -7.04 -8.24 12.80
CA ASP A 87 -7.89 -8.14 13.98
C ASP A 87 -8.98 -9.24 13.96
N LEU A 88 -9.58 -9.50 12.80
CA LEU A 88 -10.56 -10.58 12.63
C LEU A 88 -9.94 -11.96 12.87
N PHE A 89 -8.72 -12.21 12.39
CA PHE A 89 -8.01 -13.46 12.65
C PHE A 89 -7.65 -13.62 14.12
N GLU A 90 -7.23 -12.54 14.80
CA GLU A 90 -6.91 -12.59 16.23
C GLU A 90 -8.16 -12.84 17.07
N MET A 91 -9.30 -12.23 16.72
CA MET A 91 -10.58 -12.49 17.38
C MET A 91 -11.08 -13.92 17.13
N ALA A 92 -10.85 -14.47 15.92
CA ALA A 92 -11.22 -15.85 15.61
C ALA A 92 -10.40 -16.88 16.41
N ASN A 93 -9.19 -16.53 16.85
CA ASN A 93 -8.30 -17.40 17.62
C ASN A 93 -8.39 -17.18 19.14
N LYS A 94 -9.44 -16.52 19.64
CA LYS A 94 -9.66 -16.29 21.06
C LYS A 94 -11.06 -16.72 21.47
N CYS A 95 -11.17 -17.36 22.62
CA CYS A 95 -12.46 -17.71 23.21
C CYS A 95 -13.25 -16.43 23.54
N PRO A 96 -14.50 -16.28 23.09
CA PRO A 96 -15.30 -15.07 23.30
C PRO A 96 -15.69 -14.85 24.77
N VAL A 97 -15.56 -15.86 25.63
CA VAL A 97 -15.94 -15.79 27.05
C VAL A 97 -14.75 -15.52 27.96
N CYS A 98 -13.67 -16.29 27.82
CA CYS A 98 -12.52 -16.18 28.71
C CYS A 98 -11.27 -15.56 28.06
N SER A 99 -11.33 -15.21 26.77
CA SER A 99 -10.20 -14.65 25.99
C SER A 99 -8.96 -15.54 25.89
N ALA A 100 -9.04 -16.82 26.30
CA ALA A 100 -7.96 -17.78 26.10
C ALA A 100 -7.75 -18.04 24.60
N GLU A 101 -6.49 -18.28 24.21
CA GLU A 101 -6.17 -18.66 22.84
C GLU A 101 -6.81 -20.00 22.48
N THR A 102 -7.36 -20.08 21.27
CA THR A 102 -8.04 -21.24 20.71
C THR A 102 -7.52 -21.53 19.32
N SER A 103 -7.33 -22.80 18.99
CA SER A 103 -7.05 -23.25 17.63
C SER A 103 -8.34 -23.17 16.79
N PRO A 104 -8.26 -22.86 15.49
CA PRO A 104 -9.42 -22.98 14.58
C PRO A 104 -9.99 -24.41 14.48
N GLU A 105 -9.25 -25.42 14.96
CA GLU A 105 -9.72 -26.82 15.04
C GLU A 105 -10.45 -27.13 16.36
N ASP A 106 -10.36 -26.26 17.37
CA ASP A 106 -10.95 -26.47 18.69
C ASP A 106 -12.46 -26.27 18.63
N LYS A 107 -13.24 -27.34 18.87
CA LYS A 107 -14.71 -27.24 19.05
C LYS A 107 -15.11 -26.75 20.44
N VAL A 108 -14.19 -26.81 21.40
CA VAL A 108 -14.41 -26.49 22.81
C VAL A 108 -13.20 -25.73 23.32
N CYS A 109 -13.42 -24.63 24.04
CA CYS A 109 -12.32 -23.87 24.63
C CYS A 109 -11.59 -24.69 25.70
N PRO A 110 -10.25 -24.86 25.61
CA PRO A 110 -9.48 -25.65 26.58
C PRO A 110 -9.39 -25.01 27.97
N SER A 111 -9.64 -23.69 28.08
CA SER A 111 -9.53 -22.95 29.34
C SER A 111 -10.85 -22.92 30.13
N CYS A 112 -11.98 -22.60 29.48
CA CYS A 112 -13.27 -22.47 30.16
C CYS A 112 -14.31 -23.55 29.81
N GLY A 113 -14.01 -24.45 28.86
CA GLY A 113 -14.89 -25.55 28.48
C GLY A 113 -16.13 -25.18 27.67
N ILE A 114 -16.27 -23.92 27.22
CA ILE A 114 -17.42 -23.52 26.40
C ILE A 114 -17.28 -24.04 24.95
N PHE A 115 -18.40 -24.42 24.33
CA PHE A 115 -18.43 -24.81 22.93
C PHE A 115 -18.17 -23.57 22.03
N LEU A 116 -17.28 -23.72 21.06
CA LEU A 116 -16.95 -22.70 20.07
C LEU A 116 -17.75 -23.01 18.79
N SER A 117 -18.58 -22.08 18.35
CA SER A 117 -19.46 -22.22 17.17
C SER A 117 -18.75 -21.95 15.87
#